data_AF-A0A8S3FNJ9-F1
#
_entry.id   AF-A0A8S3FNJ9-F1
#
_cell.length_a   1.000
_cell.length_b   1.000
_cell.length_c   1.000
_cell.angle_alpha   90.00
_cell.angle_beta   90.00
_cell.angle_gamma   90.00
#
_symmetry.space_group_name_H-M   'P 1'
#
loop_
_entity.id
_entity.type
_entity.pdbx_description
1 polymer ?
#
loop_
_entity_poly.entity_id
_entity_poly.type
_entity_poly.pdbx_seq_one_letter_code
_entity_poly.pdbx_strand_id
1 'polypeptide(L)'
;MRVISIKNYHSDAKIIVQLLQYHNKMHLMNIPAWNNNTDEAVCIAELKLGLIAESCLNPGFSTMIANIFAMRSDTEDSPDRSMWLKEYLRGASLEMYTETLSNYFVHDLKNFSDAA
;
A
#
# COMPACT_ATOMS: atom_id res chain seq x y z
N MET A 1 13.01 -16.78 11.70
CA MET A 1 14.30 -17.45 11.41
C MET A 1 14.92 -17.03 10.08
N ARG A 2 14.21 -17.03 8.94
CA ARG A 2 14.80 -16.66 7.62
C ARG A 2 15.40 -15.26 7.57
N VAL A 3 14.72 -14.26 8.13
CA VAL A 3 15.20 -12.86 8.18
C VAL A 3 16.56 -12.76 8.87
N ILE A 4 16.73 -13.44 10.01
CA ILE A 4 17.98 -13.47 10.77
C ILE A 4 19.10 -14.07 9.93
N SER A 5 18.86 -15.19 9.24
CA SER A 5 19.86 -15.83 8.39
C SER A 5 20.34 -14.92 7.26
N ILE A 6 19.43 -14.20 6.61
CA ILE A 6 19.77 -13.26 5.53
C ILE A 6 20.57 -12.07 6.08
N LYS A 7 20.08 -11.43 7.15
CA LYS A 7 20.75 -10.28 7.76
C LYS A 7 22.11 -10.61 8.38
N ASN A 8 22.31 -11.84 8.85
CA ASN A 8 23.63 -12.31 9.32
C ASN A 8 24.62 -12.51 8.18
N TYR A 9 24.15 -12.86 6.97
CA TYR A 9 25.01 -13.00 5.80
C TYR A 9 25.30 -11.63 5.14
N HIS A 10 24.28 -10.79 5.03
CA HIS A 10 24.37 -9.45 4.44
C HIS A 10 23.41 -8.48 5.14
N SER A 11 23.94 -7.63 6.04
CA SER A 11 23.15 -6.72 6.88
C SER A 11 22.34 -5.71 6.08
N ASP A 12 22.89 -5.24 4.96
CA ASP A 12 22.35 -4.10 4.23
C ASP A 12 21.29 -4.52 3.19
N ALA A 13 20.97 -5.82 3.11
CA ALA A 13 19.96 -6.31 2.19
C ALA A 13 18.58 -5.80 2.60
N LYS A 14 17.82 -5.18 1.68
CA LYS A 14 16.41 -4.79 1.92
C LYS A 14 15.56 -6.05 2.07
N ILE A 15 14.84 -6.18 3.18
CA ILE A 15 13.94 -7.30 3.43
C ILE A 15 12.51 -6.80 3.56
N ILE A 16 11.62 -7.34 2.73
CA ILE A 16 10.17 -7.23 2.89
C ILE A 16 9.65 -8.59 3.34
N VAL A 17 8.95 -8.65 4.47
CA VAL A 17 8.48 -9.91 5.06
C VAL A 17 7.01 -9.84 5.42
N GLN A 18 6.29 -10.91 5.12
CA GLN A 18 4.89 -11.08 5.52
C GLN A 18 4.79 -11.73 6.91
N LEU A 19 4.03 -11.10 7.81
CA LEU A 19 3.71 -11.63 9.14
C LEU A 19 2.22 -11.97 9.24
N LEU A 20 1.90 -13.05 9.95
CA LEU A 20 0.51 -13.43 10.20
C LEU A 20 -0.07 -12.77 11.44
N GLN A 21 0.74 -12.58 12.49
CA GLN A 21 0.31 -12.02 13.76
C GLN A 21 1.14 -10.79 14.10
N TYR A 22 0.49 -9.75 14.64
CA TYR A 22 1.10 -8.46 14.92
C TYR A 22 2.21 -8.54 15.97
N HIS A 23 2.03 -9.32 17.03
CA HIS A 23 3.03 -9.44 18.11
C HIS A 23 4.38 -9.95 17.59
N ASN A 24 4.41 -10.75 16.52
CA ASN A 24 5.66 -11.25 15.95
C ASN A 24 6.53 -10.15 15.32
N LYS A 25 5.97 -8.98 15.02
CA LYS A 25 6.70 -7.81 14.51
C LYS A 25 7.78 -7.35 15.49
N MET A 26 7.57 -7.54 16.81
CA MET A 26 8.55 -7.21 17.84
C MET A 26 9.85 -8.01 17.69
N HIS A 27 9.76 -9.27 17.23
CA HIS A 27 10.95 -10.10 17.05
C HIS A 27 11.84 -9.61 15.91
N LEU A 28 11.27 -8.93 14.90
CA LEU A 28 12.04 -8.33 13.81
C LEU A 28 12.75 -7.06 14.27
N MET A 29 12.06 -6.21 15.04
CA MET A 29 12.63 -4.97 15.58
C MET A 29 13.81 -5.23 16.55
N ASN A 30 13.88 -6.41 17.15
CA ASN A 30 14.98 -6.81 18.02
C ASN A 30 16.21 -7.35 17.27
N ILE A 31 16.15 -7.52 15.94
CA ILE A 31 17.31 -7.93 15.15
C ILE A 31 18.23 -6.71 14.98
N PRO A 32 19.51 -6.76 15.39
CA PRO A 32 20.40 -5.58 15.35
C PRO A 32 20.61 -5.00 13.94
N ALA A 33 20.58 -5.85 12.92
CA ALA A 33 20.74 -5.48 11.51
C ALA A 33 19.41 -5.13 10.81
N TRP A 34 18.29 -5.05 11.54
CA TRP A 34 17.01 -4.62 11.00
C TRP A 34 16.95 -3.09 10.97
N ASN A 35 16.67 -2.52 9.81
CA ASN A 35 16.58 -1.07 9.62
C ASN A 35 15.16 -0.68 9.21
N ASN A 36 14.46 0.06 10.08
CA ASN A 36 13.07 0.48 9.86
C ASN A 36 12.87 1.44 8.67
N ASN A 37 13.95 2.06 8.16
CA ASN A 37 13.86 2.94 7.01
C ASN A 37 13.87 2.16 5.68
N THR A 38 14.40 0.93 5.68
CA THR A 38 14.59 0.14 4.46
C THR A 38 13.81 -1.17 4.48
N ASP A 39 13.75 -1.83 5.63
CA ASP A 39 13.10 -3.12 5.81
C ASP A 39 11.64 -2.96 6.21
N GLU A 40 10.77 -3.77 5.62
CA GLU A 40 9.32 -3.64 5.77
C GLU A 40 8.70 -4.96 6.26
N ALA A 41 7.88 -4.86 7.30
CA ALA A 41 7.14 -5.98 7.86
C ALA A 41 5.65 -5.81 7.61
N VAL A 42 5.14 -6.49 6.58
CA VAL A 42 3.73 -6.45 6.18
C VAL A 42 2.94 -7.45 7.01
N CYS A 43 2.21 -6.98 8.02
CA CYS A 43 1.39 -7.83 8.87
C CYS A 43 -0.04 -7.99 8.31
N ILE A 44 -0.42 -9.21 7.95
CA ILE A 44 -1.73 -9.51 7.36
C ILE A 44 -2.87 -9.29 8.35
N ALA A 45 -2.70 -9.66 9.62
CA ALA A 45 -3.74 -9.42 10.63
C ALA A 45 -3.95 -7.92 10.88
N GLU A 46 -2.86 -7.15 10.91
CA GLU A 46 -2.89 -5.68 11.06
C GLU A 46 -3.66 -5.04 9.89
N LEU A 47 -3.27 -5.34 8.66
CA LEU A 47 -3.91 -4.79 7.46
C LEU A 47 -5.37 -5.24 7.33
N LYS A 48 -5.66 -6.54 7.51
CA LYS A 48 -7.02 -7.06 7.39
C LYS A 48 -7.97 -6.40 8.39
N LEU A 49 -7.59 -6.36 9.67
CA LEU A 49 -8.44 -5.79 10.71
C LEU A 49 -8.54 -4.27 10.58
N GLY A 50 -7.46 -3.58 10.19
CA GLY A 50 -7.49 -2.15 9.89
C GLY A 50 -8.44 -1.80 8.75
N LEU A 51 -8.38 -2.52 7.63
CA LEU A 51 -9.29 -2.30 6.50
C LEU A 51 -10.76 -2.58 6.84
N ILE A 52 -11.02 -3.58 7.68
CA ILE A 52 -12.37 -3.85 8.20
C ILE A 52 -12.83 -2.72 9.10
N ALA A 53 -11.98 -2.26 10.03
CA ALA A 53 -12.30 -1.18 10.94
C ALA A 53 -12.64 0.11 10.19
N GLU A 54 -11.85 0.49 9.19
CA GLU A 54 -12.14 1.65 8.34
C GLU A 54 -13.42 1.46 7.51
N SER A 55 -13.70 0.23 7.08
CA SER A 55 -14.95 -0.08 6.37
C SER A 55 -16.19 0.05 7.26
N CYS A 56 -16.06 -0.04 8.59
CA CYS A 56 -17.16 0.22 9.52
C CYS A 56 -17.53 1.71 9.57
N LEU A 57 -16.57 2.61 9.29
CA LEU A 57 -16.82 4.05 9.20
C LEU A 57 -17.26 4.44 7.78
N ASN A 58 -16.62 3.85 6.77
CA ASN A 58 -16.79 4.16 5.36
C ASN A 58 -17.06 2.87 4.55
N PRO A 59 -18.33 2.47 4.36
CA PRO A 59 -18.67 1.26 3.62
C PRO A 59 -18.06 1.24 2.21
N GLY A 60 -17.36 0.16 1.87
CA GLY A 60 -16.66 0.00 0.59
C GLY A 60 -15.20 0.46 0.58
N PHE A 61 -14.70 1.06 1.66
CA PHE A 61 -13.30 1.51 1.76
C PHE A 61 -12.28 0.38 1.52
N SER A 62 -12.49 -0.79 2.13
CA SER A 62 -11.61 -1.95 1.92
C SER A 62 -11.51 -2.37 0.45
N THR A 63 -12.63 -2.41 -0.28
CA THR A 63 -12.64 -2.74 -1.71
C THR A 63 -11.94 -1.67 -2.54
N MET A 64 -12.16 -0.39 -2.22
CA MET A 64 -11.48 0.72 -2.89
C MET A 64 -9.96 0.61 -2.72
N ILE A 65 -9.46 0.46 -1.49
CA ILE A 65 -8.03 0.32 -1.21
C ILE A 65 -7.45 -0.94 -1.85
N ALA A 66 -8.16 -2.06 -1.81
CA ALA A 66 -7.71 -3.30 -2.43
C ALA A 66 -7.56 -3.18 -3.96
N ASN A 67 -8.44 -2.41 -4.61
CA ASN A 67 -8.31 -2.14 -6.05
C ASN A 67 -7.12 -1.21 -6.35
N ILE A 68 -6.88 -0.18 -5.53
CA ILE A 68 -5.75 0.76 -5.73
C ILE A 68 -4.38 0.06 -5.70
N PHE A 69 -4.22 -0.98 -4.89
CA PHE A 69 -2.99 -1.77 -4.84
C PHE A 69 -2.91 -2.89 -5.89
N ALA A 70 -4.03 -3.22 -6.55
CA ALA A 70 -4.07 -4.26 -7.55
C ALA A 70 -3.88 -3.64 -8.94
N MET A 71 -2.77 -3.97 -9.59
CA MET A 71 -2.55 -3.58 -11.00
C MET A 71 -3.63 -4.22 -11.87
N ARG A 72 -4.54 -3.40 -12.40
CA ARG A 72 -5.66 -3.83 -13.25
C ARG A 72 -5.85 -2.82 -14.37
N SER A 73 -5.79 -3.29 -15.60
CA SER A 73 -6.14 -2.47 -16.76
C SER A 73 -7.62 -2.64 -17.10
N ASP A 74 -8.30 -1.54 -17.42
CA ASP A 74 -9.60 -1.62 -18.08
C ASP A 74 -9.38 -1.90 -19.56
N THR A 75 -9.31 -3.19 -19.91
CA THR A 75 -9.23 -3.62 -21.30
C THR A 75 -10.65 -3.88 -21.82
N GLU A 76 -10.99 -3.13 -22.87
CA GLU A 76 -12.15 -3.28 -23.76
C GLU A 76 -13.51 -2.82 -23.21
N ASP A 77 -14.02 -1.73 -23.78
CA ASP A 77 -15.43 -1.37 -23.72
C ASP A 77 -16.26 -2.41 -24.49
N SER A 78 -16.57 -3.53 -23.84
CA SER A 78 -17.56 -4.44 -24.41
C SER A 78 -18.94 -3.78 -24.33
N PRO A 79 -19.70 -3.73 -25.45
CA PRO A 79 -21.00 -3.06 -25.49
C PRO A 79 -22.01 -3.69 -24.52
N ASP A 80 -21.78 -4.94 -24.09
CA ASP A 80 -22.64 -5.69 -23.18
C ASP A 80 -22.43 -5.37 -21.69
N ARG A 81 -21.45 -4.53 -21.31
CA ARG A 81 -21.26 -4.16 -19.90
C ARG A 81 -22.39 -3.25 -19.43
N SER A 82 -22.96 -3.58 -18.28
CA SER A 82 -23.86 -2.69 -17.55
C SER A 82 -23.14 -1.40 -17.13
N MET A 83 -23.88 -0.29 -17.02
CA MET A 83 -23.32 1.02 -16.67
C MET A 83 -22.57 1.01 -15.34
N TRP A 84 -23.11 0.35 -14.30
CA TRP A 84 -22.46 0.25 -13.00
C TRP A 84 -21.10 -0.46 -13.07
N LEU A 85 -20.98 -1.47 -13.94
CA LEU A 85 -19.77 -2.25 -14.08
C LEU A 85 -18.69 -1.46 -14.81
N LYS A 86 -19.08 -0.67 -15.83
CA LYS A 86 -18.16 0.26 -16.51
C LYS A 86 -17.55 1.26 -15.52
N GLU A 87 -18.39 1.90 -14.70
CA GLU A 87 -17.90 2.86 -13.69
C GLU A 87 -17.04 2.20 -12.61
N TYR A 88 -17.41 0.99 -12.16
CA TYR A 88 -16.60 0.24 -11.20
C TYR A 88 -15.23 -0.14 -11.78
N LEU A 89 -15.16 -0.65 -13.02
CA LEU A 89 -13.91 -1.05 -13.65
C LEU A 89 -12.98 0.14 -13.90
N ARG A 90 -13.55 1.28 -14.31
CA ARG A 90 -12.82 2.55 -14.44
C ARG A 90 -12.18 2.98 -13.12
N GLY A 91 -12.91 2.86 -11.99
CA GLY A 91 -12.35 3.15 -10.67
C GLY A 91 -11.33 2.09 -10.21
N ALA A 92 -11.55 0.83 -10.57
CA ALA A 92 -10.67 -0.27 -10.22
C ALA A 92 -9.35 -0.28 -11.00
N SER A 93 -9.25 0.48 -12.09
CA SER A 93 -8.03 0.68 -12.87
C SER A 93 -7.21 1.89 -12.42
N LEU A 94 -7.54 2.50 -11.29
CA LEU A 94 -6.74 3.58 -10.70
C LEU A 94 -5.74 3.00 -9.70
N GLU A 95 -4.47 3.37 -9.83
CA GLU A 95 -3.41 2.92 -8.91
C GLU A 95 -2.77 4.06 -8.09
N MET A 96 -2.08 3.69 -7.02
CA MET A 96 -1.27 4.61 -6.22
C MET A 96 0.12 4.79 -6.82
N TYR A 97 0.50 6.04 -7.06
CA TYR A 97 1.81 6.43 -7.55
C TYR A 97 2.50 7.39 -6.60
N THR A 98 3.83 7.35 -6.59
CA THR A 98 4.67 8.29 -5.83
C THR A 98 5.53 9.05 -6.81
N GLU A 99 5.44 10.39 -6.80
CA GLU A 99 6.24 11.24 -7.68
C GLU A 99 6.66 12.52 -6.95
N THR A 100 7.77 13.13 -7.38
CA THR A 100 8.23 14.42 -6.83
C THR A 100 7.54 15.57 -7.55
N LEU A 101 6.92 16.48 -6.79
CA LEU A 101 6.28 17.67 -7.36
C LEU A 101 7.30 18.63 -7.98
N SER A 102 6.86 19.37 -9.00
CA SER A 102 7.72 20.38 -9.64
C SER A 102 7.99 21.58 -8.74
N ASN A 103 9.06 22.33 -9.03
CA ASN A 103 9.44 23.53 -8.27
C ASN A 103 8.35 24.62 -8.23
N TYR A 104 7.42 24.64 -9.19
CA TYR A 104 6.28 25.56 -9.19
C TYR A 104 5.45 25.44 -7.91
N PHE A 105 5.20 24.20 -7.45
CA PHE A 105 4.42 23.91 -6.26
C PHE A 105 5.15 24.26 -4.94
N VAL A 106 6.44 24.56 -5.00
CA VAL A 106 7.24 24.99 -3.85
C VAL A 106 7.30 26.51 -3.75
N HIS A 107 7.32 27.21 -4.89
CA HIS A 107 7.55 28.65 -4.94
C HIS A 107 6.26 29.47 -5.03
N ASP A 108 5.30 29.04 -5.84
CA ASP A 108 4.12 29.85 -6.17
C ASP A 108 2.86 29.40 -5.43
N LEU A 109 2.80 28.12 -5.02
CA LEU A 109 1.71 27.58 -4.23
C LEU A 109 2.13 27.43 -2.76
N LYS A 110 1.37 28.05 -1.86
CA LYS A 110 1.72 28.14 -0.43
C LYS A 110 1.11 27.01 0.40
N ASN A 111 0.03 26.37 -0.06
CA ASN A 111 -0.76 25.41 0.70
C ASN A 111 -1.06 24.14 -0.11
N PHE A 112 -1.16 22.99 0.58
CA PHE A 112 -1.54 21.70 -0.04
C PHE A 112 -2.92 21.74 -0.72
N SER A 113 -3.87 22.48 -0.16
CA SER A 113 -5.22 22.64 -0.73
C SER A 113 -5.22 23.28 -2.11
N ASP A 114 -4.22 24.10 -2.42
CA ASP A 114 -4.13 24.80 -3.69
C ASP A 114 -3.41 23.95 -4.75
N ALA A 115 -2.72 22.89 -4.31
CA ALA A 115 -1.98 21.96 -5.15
C ALA A 115 -2.75 20.66 -5.48
N ALA A 116 -3.68 20.26 -4.61
CA ALA A 116 -4.50 19.05 -4.73
C ALA A 116 -5.77 19.30 -5.55
#